data_AF-A0A7V6Z108-F1
#
_entry.id   AF-A0A7V6Z108-F1
#
_cell.length_a   1.000
_cell.length_b   1.000
_cell.length_c   1.000
_cell.angle_alpha   90.00
_cell.angle_beta   90.00
_cell.angle_gamma   90.00
#
_symmetry.space_group_name_H-M   'P 1'
#
loop_
_entity.id
_entity.type
_entity.pdbx_description
1 polymer ?
#
loop_
_entity_poly.entity_id
_entity_poly.type
_entity_poly.pdbx_seq_one_letter_code
_entity_poly.pdbx_strand_id
1 'polypeptide(L)'
;MKLSDIPLRPTNRMLRQFAAALLVLSLVWAVLLFPAVRARPVLGALFGGLALLGAAGLLWPRAVRWPFIAATVVTFPIGLLVTQLILLVMFYLVITPIGLVLRSTGRDPLQRHRDPRRETWWAPRRETPDPERYLKQF
;
A
#
# COMPACT_ATOMS: atom_id res chain seq x y z
N MET A 1 1.94 -2.36 8.56
CA MET A 1 3.34 -2.66 8.17
C MET A 1 4.19 -2.62 9.43
N LYS A 2 4.94 -3.68 9.72
CA LYS A 2 5.86 -3.72 10.86
C LYS A 2 7.29 -3.42 10.36
N LEU A 3 8.15 -2.84 11.19
CA LEU A 3 9.57 -2.61 10.84
C LEU A 3 10.31 -3.91 10.48
N SER A 4 9.81 -5.05 10.94
CA SER A 4 10.32 -6.39 10.60
C SER A 4 10.14 -6.77 9.13
N ASP A 5 9.27 -6.08 8.39
CA ASP A 5 8.93 -6.43 7.00
C ASP A 5 9.93 -5.82 5.99
N ILE A 6 10.90 -5.02 6.46
CA ILE A 6 11.92 -4.41 5.61
C ILE A 6 12.94 -5.48 5.18
N PRO A 7 13.11 -5.75 3.87
CA PRO A 7 14.05 -6.76 3.38
C PRO A 7 15.50 -6.28 3.50
N LEU A 8 16.08 -6.36 4.71
CA LEU A 8 17.49 -6.01 5.01
C LEU A 8 18.50 -6.97 4.33
N ARG A 9 18.03 -8.14 3.89
CA ARG A 9 18.77 -9.12 3.10
C ARG A 9 18.07 -9.33 1.74
N PRO A 10 18.20 -8.39 0.80
CA PRO A 10 17.50 -8.47 -0.47
C PRO A 10 18.07 -9.62 -1.33
N THR A 11 17.18 -10.35 -2.00
CA THR A 11 17.56 -11.37 -2.97
C THR A 11 18.15 -10.71 -4.23
N ASN A 12 19.06 -11.39 -4.94
CA ASN A 12 19.63 -10.89 -6.20
C ASN A 12 18.57 -10.49 -7.25
N ARG A 13 17.42 -11.17 -7.27
CA ARG A 13 16.29 -10.83 -8.15
C ARG A 13 15.71 -9.45 -7.84
N MET A 14 15.51 -9.12 -6.57
CA MET A 14 15.00 -7.81 -6.13
C MET A 14 15.96 -6.68 -6.49
N LEU A 15 17.27 -6.91 -6.31
CA LEU A 15 18.30 -5.94 -6.69
C LEU A 15 18.33 -5.68 -8.20
N ARG A 16 18.16 -6.73 -9.02
CA ARG A 16 18.05 -6.58 -10.48
C ARG A 16 16.78 -5.85 -10.90
N GLN A 17 15.64 -6.13 -10.27
CA GLN A 17 14.38 -5.43 -10.56
C GLN A 17 14.48 -3.95 -10.21
N PHE A 18 15.09 -3.61 -9.07
CA PHE A 18 15.34 -2.22 -8.69
C PHE A 18 16.31 -1.52 -9.65
N ALA A 19 17.40 -2.19 -10.04
CA ALA A 19 18.35 -1.66 -11.00
C ALA A 19 17.71 -1.43 -12.39
N ALA A 20 16.89 -2.36 -12.85
CA ALA A 20 16.12 -2.22 -14.09
C ALA A 20 15.09 -1.08 -14.00
N ALA A 21 14.38 -0.96 -12.89
CA ALA A 21 13.45 0.14 -12.66
C ALA A 21 14.18 1.50 -12.65
N LEU A 22 15.33 1.59 -11.98
CA LEU A 22 16.19 2.78 -12.00
C LEU A 22 16.65 3.16 -13.40
N LEU A 23 17.05 2.17 -14.21
CA LEU A 23 17.45 2.38 -15.61
C LEU A 23 16.31 2.91 -16.47
N VAL A 24 15.15 2.27 -16.39
CA VAL A 24 13.99 2.69 -17.18
C VAL A 24 13.57 4.09 -16.74
N LEU A 25 13.53 4.35 -15.45
CA LEU A 25 13.17 5.66 -14.90
C LEU A 25 14.15 6.75 -15.36
N SER A 26 15.45 6.51 -15.27
CA SER A 26 16.46 7.49 -15.68
C SER A 26 16.43 7.76 -17.19
N LEU A 27 16.17 6.74 -18.01
CA LEU A 27 16.02 6.89 -19.45
C LEU A 27 14.76 7.69 -19.81
N VAL A 28 13.61 7.38 -19.18
CA VAL A 28 12.35 8.10 -19.38
C VAL A 28 12.52 9.56 -18.98
N TRP A 29 13.12 9.84 -17.82
CA TRP A 29 13.39 11.21 -17.38
C TRP A 29 14.36 11.94 -18.30
N ALA A 30 15.41 11.27 -18.80
CA ALA A 30 16.34 11.86 -19.75
C ALA A 30 15.64 12.28 -21.05
N VAL A 31 14.70 11.46 -21.56
CA VAL A 31 13.91 11.76 -22.76
C VAL A 31 12.86 12.86 -22.49
N LEU A 32 12.11 12.77 -21.39
CA LEU A 32 11.04 13.74 -21.07
C LEU A 32 11.57 15.13 -20.70
N LEU A 33 12.75 15.21 -20.06
CA LEU A 33 13.37 16.47 -19.62
C LEU A 33 14.53 16.89 -20.52
N PHE A 34 14.64 16.36 -21.74
CA PHE A 34 15.73 16.65 -22.69
C PHE A 34 16.08 18.15 -22.82
N PRO A 35 15.13 19.10 -22.95
CA PRO A 35 15.47 20.52 -23.03
C PRO A 35 16.02 21.09 -21.71
N ALA A 36 15.51 20.64 -20.56
CA ALA A 36 15.97 21.08 -19.23
C ALA A 36 17.34 20.48 -18.85
N VAL A 37 17.58 19.22 -19.25
CA VAL A 37 18.86 18.52 -19.09
C VAL A 37 19.96 19.19 -19.92
N ARG A 38 19.62 19.66 -21.12
CA ARG A 38 20.55 20.39 -21.98
C ARG A 38 20.86 21.80 -21.46
N ALA A 39 19.89 22.47 -20.84
CA ALA A 39 20.08 23.78 -20.21
C ALA A 39 20.85 23.73 -18.88
N ARG A 40 20.86 22.58 -18.19
CA ARG A 40 21.53 22.41 -16.90
C ARG A 40 22.35 21.11 -16.89
N PRO A 41 23.66 21.17 -17.22
CA PRO A 41 24.50 19.97 -17.34
C PRO A 41 24.58 19.16 -16.04
N VAL A 42 24.38 19.81 -14.89
CA VAL A 42 24.31 19.16 -13.58
C VAL A 42 23.16 18.14 -13.49
N LEU A 43 21.97 18.46 -14.03
CA LEU A 43 20.87 17.49 -14.06
C LEU A 43 21.18 16.33 -15.01
N GLY A 44 21.82 16.60 -16.15
CA GLY A 44 22.26 15.55 -17.08
C GLY A 44 23.28 14.59 -16.46
N ALA A 45 24.25 15.13 -15.72
CA ALA A 45 25.24 14.33 -15.00
C ALA A 45 24.59 13.46 -13.92
N LEU A 46 23.58 13.97 -13.21
CA LEU A 46 22.84 13.19 -12.20
C LEU A 46 22.04 12.05 -12.80
N PHE A 47 21.25 12.30 -13.86
CA PHE A 47 20.48 11.25 -14.53
C PHE A 47 21.38 10.23 -15.24
N GLY A 48 22.47 10.67 -15.87
CA GLY A 48 23.47 9.80 -16.45
C GLY A 48 24.17 8.94 -15.40
N GLY A 49 24.51 9.52 -14.25
CA GLY A 49 25.07 8.79 -13.10
C GLY A 49 24.10 7.72 -12.58
N LEU A 50 22.81 8.04 -12.44
CA LEU A 50 21.78 7.05 -12.06
C LEU A 50 21.63 5.93 -13.09
N ALA A 51 21.68 6.26 -14.38
CA ALA A 51 21.62 5.28 -15.46
C ALA A 51 22.84 4.34 -15.41
N LEU A 52 24.05 4.87 -15.21
CA LEU A 52 25.25 4.06 -15.04
C LEU A 52 25.16 3.16 -13.82
N LEU A 53 24.65 3.67 -12.69
CA LEU A 53 24.42 2.90 -11.47
C LEU A 53 23.40 1.77 -11.69
N GLY A 54 22.32 2.03 -12.43
CA GLY A 54 21.34 1.02 -12.80
C GLY A 54 21.91 -0.06 -13.74
N ALA A 55 22.73 0.33 -14.73
CA ALA A 55 23.41 -0.60 -15.63
C ALA A 55 24.42 -1.48 -14.89
N ALA A 56 25.23 -0.85 -14.03
CA ALA A 56 26.17 -1.54 -13.15
C ALA A 56 25.45 -2.48 -12.18
N GLY A 57 24.26 -2.11 -11.68
CA GLY A 57 23.42 -2.95 -10.84
C GLY A 57 22.82 -4.17 -11.54
N LEU A 58 22.61 -4.09 -12.86
CA LEU A 58 22.09 -5.22 -13.63
C LEU A 58 23.18 -6.30 -13.82
N LEU A 59 24.41 -5.86 -14.07
CA LEU A 59 25.61 -6.71 -14.21
C LEU A 59 26.09 -7.21 -12.83
N TRP A 60 26.15 -6.33 -11.83
CA TRP A 60 26.61 -6.59 -10.48
C TRP A 60 25.55 -6.17 -9.43
N PRO A 61 24.56 -7.04 -9.14
CA PRO A 61 23.47 -6.71 -8.22
C PRO A 61 23.95 -6.37 -6.80
N ARG A 62 25.11 -6.92 -6.38
CA ARG A 62 25.67 -6.65 -5.05
C ARG A 62 26.11 -5.20 -4.84
N ALA A 63 26.49 -4.47 -5.90
CA ALA A 63 26.90 -3.08 -5.80
C ALA A 63 25.73 -2.15 -5.42
N VAL A 64 24.50 -2.49 -5.84
CA VAL A 64 23.30 -1.69 -5.61
C VAL A 64 22.58 -2.06 -4.31
N ARG A 65 23.14 -2.99 -3.52
CA ARG A 65 22.53 -3.44 -2.26
C ARG A 65 22.34 -2.31 -1.25
N TRP A 66 23.38 -1.52 -1.00
CA TRP A 66 23.32 -0.40 -0.05
C TRP A 66 22.34 0.70 -0.48
N PRO A 67 22.39 1.21 -1.74
CA PRO A 67 21.41 2.20 -2.17
C PRO A 67 19.98 1.66 -2.18
N PHE A 68 19.76 0.38 -2.50
CA PHE A 68 18.45 -0.26 -2.37
C PHE A 68 17.93 -0.22 -0.92
N ILE A 69 18.76 -0.63 0.04
CA ILE A 69 18.37 -0.64 1.46
C ILE A 69 18.08 0.79 1.94
N ALA A 70 18.95 1.76 1.63
CA ALA A 70 18.75 3.15 2.00
C ALA A 70 17.44 3.71 1.42
N ALA A 71 17.20 3.50 0.12
CA ALA A 71 15.96 3.94 -0.53
C ALA A 71 14.72 3.28 0.08
N THR A 72 14.80 2.00 0.43
CA THR A 72 13.72 1.25 1.06
C THR A 72 13.40 1.81 2.45
N VAL A 73 14.42 2.10 3.27
CA VAL A 73 14.24 2.67 4.61
C VAL A 73 13.64 4.07 4.53
N VAL A 74 14.10 4.91 3.60
CA VAL A 74 13.58 6.28 3.41
C VAL A 74 12.12 6.26 2.93
N THR A 75 11.76 5.28 2.10
CA THR A 75 10.40 5.19 1.51
C THR A 75 9.40 4.46 2.43
N PHE A 76 9.88 3.69 3.40
CA PHE A 76 9.04 2.99 4.38
C PHE A 76 7.96 3.87 5.06
N PRO A 77 8.26 5.06 5.62
CA PRO A 77 7.24 5.91 6.23
C PRO A 77 6.16 6.37 5.24
N ILE A 78 6.51 6.53 3.95
CA ILE A 78 5.54 6.88 2.91
C ILE A 78 4.52 5.75 2.75
N GLY A 79 4.98 4.48 2.71
CA GLY A 79 4.09 3.32 2.64
C GLY A 79 3.11 3.24 3.82
N LEU A 80 3.59 3.57 5.03
CA LEU A 80 2.74 3.65 6.22
C LEU A 80 1.67 4.74 6.07
N LEU A 81 2.06 5.95 5.67
CA LEU A 81 1.14 7.07 5.45
C LEU A 81 0.11 6.75 4.37
N VAL A 82 0.52 6.17 3.25
CA VAL A 82 -0.39 5.79 2.16
C VAL A 82 -1.41 4.77 2.64
N THR A 83 -0.99 3.77 3.43
CA THR A 83 -1.92 2.77 4.00
C THR A 83 -2.97 3.44 4.89
N GLN A 84 -2.55 4.35 5.77
CA GLN A 84 -3.46 5.10 6.64
C GLN A 84 -4.38 6.02 5.82
N LEU A 85 -3.85 6.68 4.80
CA LEU A 85 -4.59 7.59 3.93
C LEU A 85 -5.66 6.85 3.13
N ILE A 86 -5.33 5.69 2.56
CA ILE A 86 -6.30 4.85 1.84
C ILE A 86 -7.40 4.40 2.80
N LEU A 87 -7.04 3.97 4.01
CA LEU A 87 -8.03 3.58 5.02
C LEU A 87 -8.94 4.74 5.41
N LEU A 88 -8.36 5.92 5.64
CA LEU A 88 -9.08 7.16 5.93
C LEU A 88 -10.07 7.48 4.80
N VAL A 89 -9.58 7.51 3.56
CA VAL A 89 -10.40 7.78 2.37
C VAL A 89 -11.54 6.78 2.26
N MET A 90 -11.25 5.48 2.36
CA MET A 90 -12.28 4.45 2.28
C MET A 90 -13.32 4.57 3.40
N PHE A 91 -12.88 4.86 4.62
CA PHE A 91 -13.77 5.00 5.76
C PHE A 91 -14.68 6.23 5.61
N TYR A 92 -14.13 7.38 5.25
CA TYR A 92 -14.87 8.64 5.20
C TYR A 92 -15.64 8.87 3.90
N LEU A 93 -15.15 8.38 2.75
CA LEU A 93 -15.81 8.57 1.45
C LEU A 93 -16.70 7.40 1.04
N VAL A 94 -16.53 6.21 1.61
CA VAL A 94 -17.35 5.04 1.25
C VAL A 94 -18.17 4.56 2.44
N ILE A 95 -17.53 4.15 3.53
CA ILE A 95 -18.23 3.52 4.66
C ILE A 95 -19.16 4.51 5.38
N THR A 96 -18.66 5.71 5.66
CA THR A 96 -19.39 6.76 6.37
C THR A 96 -20.64 7.22 5.62
N PRO A 97 -20.59 7.56 4.30
CA PRO A 97 -21.80 7.95 3.57
C PRO A 97 -22.80 6.80 3.45
N ILE A 98 -22.34 5.55 3.28
CA ILE A 98 -23.24 4.38 3.34
C ILE A 98 -23.96 4.32 4.69
N GLY A 99 -23.22 4.50 5.79
CA GLY A 99 -23.79 4.56 7.14
C GLY A 99 -24.77 5.72 7.34
N LEU A 100 -24.49 6.89 6.77
CA LEU A 100 -25.38 8.06 6.80
C LEU A 100 -26.66 7.81 6.01
N VAL A 101 -26.59 7.20 4.82
CA VAL A 101 -27.75 6.82 4.00
C VAL A 101 -28.61 5.78 4.72
N LEU A 102 -27.99 4.77 5.35
CA LEU A 102 -28.71 3.78 6.16
C LEU A 102 -29.42 4.44 7.34
N ARG A 103 -28.74 5.38 8.01
CA ARG A 103 -29.31 6.15 9.12
C ARG A 103 -30.47 7.05 8.67
N SER A 104 -30.36 7.73 7.52
CA SER A 104 -31.45 8.57 7.00
C SER A 104 -32.65 7.74 6.52
N THR A 105 -32.44 6.50 6.10
CA THR A 105 -33.51 5.56 5.71
C THR A 105 -34.17 4.89 6.93
N GLY A 106 -33.74 5.22 8.16
CA GLY A 106 -34.28 4.61 9.39
C GLY A 106 -33.90 3.13 9.57
N ARG A 107 -32.97 2.60 8.77
CA ARG A 107 -32.46 1.23 8.92
C ARG A 107 -31.40 1.22 10.01
N ASP A 108 -31.71 0.54 11.11
CA ASP A 108 -30.76 0.25 12.19
C ASP A 108 -30.40 -1.24 12.22
N PRO A 109 -29.54 -1.72 11.30
CA PRO A 109 -29.16 -3.14 11.24
C PRO A 109 -28.42 -3.60 12.49
N LEU A 110 -27.86 -2.68 13.27
CA LEU A 110 -27.10 -2.97 14.48
C LEU A 110 -27.95 -2.83 15.75
N GLN A 111 -29.25 -2.53 15.63
CA GLN A 111 -30.17 -2.31 16.75
C GLN A 111 -29.58 -1.39 17.83
N ARG A 112 -28.87 -0.34 17.41
CA ARG A 112 -28.20 0.60 18.32
C ARG A 112 -29.18 1.54 19.02
N HIS A 113 -30.36 1.76 18.47
CA HIS A 113 -31.42 2.50 19.14
C HIS A 113 -31.94 1.74 20.36
N ARG A 114 -31.78 2.34 21.54
CA ARG A 114 -32.33 1.83 22.79
C ARG A 114 -33.84 2.04 22.78
N ASP A 115 -34.59 0.94 22.67
CA ASP A 115 -36.03 0.95 22.89
C ASP A 115 -36.30 1.25 24.38
N PRO A 116 -37.03 2.33 24.72
CA PRO A 116 -37.35 2.67 26.11
C PRO A 116 -38.11 1.56 26.86
N ARG A 117 -38.73 0.62 26.14
CA ARG A 117 -39.47 -0.52 26.70
C ARG A 117 -38.63 -1.80 26.83
N ARG A 118 -37.39 -1.81 26.33
CA ARG A 118 -36.49 -2.97 26.47
C ARG A 118 -35.75 -2.93 27.80
N GLU A 119 -36.01 -3.93 28.64
CA GLU A 119 -35.28 -4.14 29.89
C GLU A 119 -33.87 -4.70 29.68
N THR A 120 -33.60 -5.36 28.54
CA THR A 120 -32.29 -5.95 28.25
C THR A 120 -31.94 -6.00 26.76
N TRP A 121 -30.64 -6.03 26.47
CA TRP A 121 -30.09 -6.13 25.10
C TRP A 121 -30.01 -7.57 24.57
N TRP A 122 -30.39 -8.56 25.38
CA TRP A 122 -30.36 -9.97 24.98
C TRP A 122 -31.36 -10.21 23.86
N ALA A 123 -30.87 -10.69 22.72
CA ALA A 123 -31.72 -11.20 21.65
C ALA A 123 -32.02 -12.69 21.93
N PRO A 124 -33.26 -13.16 21.74
CA PRO A 124 -33.58 -14.57 21.85
C PRO A 124 -32.71 -15.36 20.87
N ARG A 125 -31.99 -16.35 21.40
CA ARG A 125 -31.15 -17.24 20.61
C ARG A 125 -32.06 -17.96 19.62
N ARG A 126 -31.87 -17.73 18.31
CA ARG A 126 -32.51 -18.55 17.28
C ARG A 126 -32.09 -20.00 17.49
N GLU A 127 -33.06 -20.91 17.37
CA GLU A 127 -32.87 -22.33 17.62
C GLU A 127 -31.59 -22.86 16.97
N THR A 128 -30.87 -23.67 17.73
CA THR A 128 -29.60 -24.26 17.30
C THR A 128 -29.85 -25.04 16.01
N PRO A 129 -29.19 -24.71 14.90
CA PRO A 129 -29.31 -25.52 13.68
C PRO A 129 -28.93 -26.96 14.01
N ASP A 130 -29.64 -27.92 13.42
CA ASP A 130 -29.32 -29.33 13.49
C ASP A 130 -27.81 -29.55 13.33
N PRO A 131 -27.12 -30.23 14.28
CA PRO A 131 -25.70 -30.52 14.19
C PRO A 131 -25.28 -31.13 12.84
N GLU A 132 -26.17 -31.91 12.20
CA GLU A 132 -25.92 -32.48 10.87
C GLU A 132 -25.75 -31.42 9.77
N ARG A 133 -26.29 -30.21 9.97
CA ARG A 133 -26.16 -29.09 9.03
C ARG A 133 -24.73 -28.56 8.96
N TYR A 134 -23.92 -28.72 10.01
CA TYR A 134 -22.49 -28.40 9.96
C TYR A 134 -21.71 -29.36 9.06
N LEU A 135 -22.24 -30.57 8.81
CA LEU A 135 -21.61 -31.58 7.95
C LEU A 135 -21.94 -31.38 6.47
N LYS A 136 -22.92 -30.50 6.13
CA LYS A 136 -23.37 -30.23 4.76
C LYS A 136 -23.08 -28.77 4.40
N GLN A 137 -21.80 -28.45 4.28
CA GLN A 137 -21.33 -27.08 3.99
C GLN A 137 -21.42 -26.71 2.49
N PHE A 138 -21.83 -27.64 1.62
CA PHE A 138 -22.01 -27.45 0.18
C PHE A 138 -23.36 -28.01 -0.27
#